data_AF-X1MVN9-F1
#
_entry.id   AF-X1MVN9-F1
#
_cell.length_a   1.000
_cell.length_b   1.000
_cell.length_c   1.000
_cell.angle_alpha   90.00
_cell.angle_beta   90.00
_cell.angle_gamma   90.00
#
_symmetry.space_group_name_H-M   'P 1'
#
loop_
_entity.id
_entity.type
_entity.pdbx_description
1 polymer ?
#
loop_
_entity_poly.entity_id
_entity_poly.type
_entity_poly.pdbx_seq_one_letter_code
_entity_poly.pdbx_strand_id
1 'polypeptide(L)'
;MAKVAREMVERAGVNVDELLELLVNNAAAELTTYYYYTILRVNLIGLDGETIKEIAETARIEDRNHFEAIVPRIYELGGKLPESMVDFHNCSACPPASLPKEPTDIKTMLTVLVEAERCAVGGVHQHL
;
A
#
# COMPACT_ATOMS: atom_id res chain seq x y z
N MET A 1 -17.35 -12.93 15.76
CA MET A 1 -17.33 -11.50 15.34
C MET A 1 -17.48 -11.37 13.83
N ALA A 2 -16.66 -12.08 13.03
CA ALA A 2 -16.67 -11.91 11.57
C ALA A 2 -18.04 -12.07 10.88
N LYS A 3 -18.84 -13.06 11.32
CA LYS A 3 -20.17 -13.33 10.74
C LYS A 3 -21.14 -12.14 10.84
N VAL A 4 -21.12 -11.39 11.95
CA VAL A 4 -22.04 -10.26 12.14
C VAL A 4 -21.64 -9.06 11.28
N ALA A 5 -20.33 -8.75 11.19
CA ALA A 5 -19.82 -7.66 10.38
C ALA A 5 -20.10 -7.90 8.88
N ARG A 6 -19.81 -9.12 8.40
CA ARG A 6 -20.12 -9.52 7.02
C ARG A 6 -21.60 -9.40 6.69
N GLU A 7 -22.48 -9.96 7.51
CA GLU A 7 -23.95 -9.87 7.30
C GLU A 7 -24.46 -8.42 7.30
N MET A 8 -23.84 -7.51 8.06
CA MET A 8 -24.19 -6.08 8.02
C MET A 8 -23.83 -5.44 6.68
N VAL A 9 -22.64 -5.74 6.14
CA VAL A 9 -22.17 -5.19 4.87
C VAL A 9 -22.96 -5.78 3.69
N GLU A 10 -23.25 -7.09 3.71
CA GLU A 10 -24.11 -7.74 2.69
C GLU A 10 -25.53 -7.14 2.69
N ARG A 11 -26.12 -6.88 3.85
CA ARG A 11 -27.45 -6.23 3.94
C ARG A 11 -27.46 -4.79 3.44
N ALA A 12 -26.32 -4.12 3.39
CA ALA A 12 -26.18 -2.82 2.77
C ALA A 12 -26.09 -2.89 1.23
N GLY A 13 -26.16 -4.10 0.65
CA GLY A 13 -26.12 -4.33 -0.79
C GLY A 13 -24.71 -4.42 -1.37
N VAL A 14 -23.68 -4.52 -0.53
CA VAL A 14 -22.28 -4.62 -0.96
C VAL A 14 -21.91 -6.07 -1.23
N ASN A 15 -21.24 -6.32 -2.36
CA ASN A 15 -20.64 -7.60 -2.66
C ASN A 15 -19.37 -7.80 -1.81
N VAL A 16 -19.48 -8.58 -0.72
CA VAL A 16 -18.37 -8.73 0.23
C VAL A 16 -17.19 -9.49 -0.38
N ASP A 17 -17.41 -10.41 -1.31
CA ASP A 17 -16.30 -11.17 -1.91
C ASP A 17 -15.44 -10.29 -2.82
N GLU A 18 -16.08 -9.40 -3.59
CA GLU A 18 -15.38 -8.36 -4.37
C GLU A 18 -14.71 -7.33 -3.46
N LEU A 19 -15.37 -6.90 -2.39
CA LEU A 19 -14.75 -6.03 -1.39
C LEU A 19 -13.51 -6.66 -0.76
N LEU A 20 -13.55 -7.96 -0.44
CA LEU A 20 -12.41 -8.68 0.11
C LEU A 20 -11.25 -8.73 -0.88
N GLU A 21 -11.50 -8.96 -2.16
CA GLU A 21 -10.47 -8.91 -3.21
C GLU A 21 -9.81 -7.52 -3.26
N LEU A 22 -10.61 -6.45 -3.26
CA LEU A 22 -10.10 -5.08 -3.23
C LEU A 22 -9.27 -4.80 -1.97
N LEU A 23 -9.76 -5.18 -0.79
CA LEU A 23 -9.04 -4.95 0.46
C LEU A 23 -7.71 -5.71 0.50
N VAL A 24 -7.67 -6.96 0.02
CA VAL A 24 -6.43 -7.75 -0.02
C VAL A 24 -5.43 -7.14 -1.00
N ASN A 25 -5.87 -6.74 -2.20
CA ASN A 25 -5.00 -6.11 -3.19
C ASN A 25 -4.46 -4.75 -2.73
N ASN A 26 -5.27 -3.96 -2.02
CA ASN A 26 -4.82 -2.70 -1.43
C ASN A 26 -3.85 -2.95 -0.27
N ALA A 27 -4.15 -3.88 0.65
CA ALA A 27 -3.19 -4.24 1.71
C ALA A 27 -1.82 -4.67 1.14
N ALA A 28 -1.83 -5.41 0.02
CA ALA A 28 -0.62 -5.80 -0.69
C ALA A 28 0.15 -4.59 -1.23
N ALA A 29 -0.54 -3.62 -1.84
CA ALA A 29 0.05 -2.39 -2.33
C ALA A 29 0.71 -1.60 -1.19
N GLU A 30 -0.02 -1.33 -0.11
CA GLU A 30 0.44 -0.55 1.05
C GLU A 30 1.69 -1.18 1.70
N LEU A 31 1.68 -2.48 2.02
CA LEU A 31 2.84 -3.13 2.64
C LEU A 31 4.04 -3.20 1.69
N THR A 32 3.79 -3.43 0.40
CA THR A 32 4.84 -3.49 -0.61
C THR A 32 5.50 -2.12 -0.77
N THR A 33 4.72 -1.04 -0.88
CA THR A 33 5.22 0.34 -0.95
C THR A 33 6.02 0.70 0.29
N TYR A 34 5.51 0.39 1.50
CA TYR A 34 6.25 0.54 2.76
C TYR A 34 7.66 -0.10 2.71
N TYR A 35 7.75 -1.33 2.19
CA TYR A 35 9.02 -2.04 2.04
C TYR A 35 9.95 -1.32 1.06
N TYR A 36 9.47 -0.94 -0.12
CA TYR A 36 10.31 -0.26 -1.11
C TYR A 36 10.71 1.15 -0.68
N TYR A 37 9.84 1.87 0.01
CA TYR A 37 10.15 3.17 0.61
C TYR A 37 11.22 3.05 1.71
N THR A 38 11.30 1.91 2.40
CA THR A 38 12.42 1.63 3.31
C THR A 38 13.76 1.62 2.56
N ILE A 39 13.81 1.04 1.35
CA ILE A 39 15.00 1.02 0.50
C ILE A 39 15.30 2.41 -0.06
N LEU A 40 14.29 3.13 -0.56
CA LEU A 40 14.44 4.49 -1.10
C LEU A 40 14.97 5.44 -0.02
N ARG A 41 14.37 5.41 1.18
CA ARG A 41 14.69 6.31 2.30
C ARG A 41 16.10 6.14 2.85
N VAL A 42 16.68 4.93 2.83
CA VAL A 42 18.09 4.76 3.25
C VAL A 42 19.09 5.34 2.22
N ASN A 43 18.67 5.52 0.97
CA ASN A 43 19.49 6.12 -0.09
C ASN A 43 19.33 7.65 -0.19
N LEU A 44 18.39 8.25 0.55
CA LEU A 44 18.27 9.70 0.71
C LEU A 44 19.39 10.22 1.62
N ILE A 45 20.56 10.42 1.03
CA ILE A 45 21.79 10.87 1.71
C ILE A 45 22.35 12.13 1.01
N GLY A 46 23.31 12.78 1.66
CA GLY A 46 23.91 14.03 1.17
C GLY A 46 23.01 15.24 1.44
N LEU A 47 23.46 16.42 1.04
CA LEU A 47 22.77 17.68 1.35
C LEU A 47 21.32 17.68 0.85
N ASP A 48 21.11 17.33 -0.42
CA ASP A 48 19.78 17.37 -1.03
C ASP A 48 18.91 16.20 -0.55
N GLY A 49 19.47 14.99 -0.41
CA GLY A 49 18.70 13.82 0.02
C GLY A 49 18.19 13.92 1.45
N GLU A 50 19.04 14.38 2.38
CA GLU A 50 18.63 14.55 3.79
C GLU A 50 17.49 15.57 3.93
N THR A 51 17.39 16.58 3.05
CA THR A 51 16.31 17.58 3.11
C THR A 51 14.91 17.02 2.85
N ILE A 52 14.80 15.90 2.13
CA ILE A 52 13.50 15.26 1.80
C ILE A 52 13.28 13.94 2.54
N LYS A 53 14.22 13.53 3.40
CA LYS A 53 14.19 12.23 4.08
C LYS A 53 13.02 12.08 5.03
N GLU A 54 12.62 13.17 5.69
CA GLU A 54 11.46 13.20 6.57
C GLU A 54 10.14 13.06 5.79
N ILE A 55 10.06 13.62 4.57
CA ILE A 55 8.90 13.45 3.68
C ILE A 55 8.75 11.98 3.30
N ALA A 56 9.84 11.34 2.85
CA ALA A 56 9.83 9.92 2.52
C ALA A 56 9.53 9.03 3.74
N GLU A 57 10.03 9.38 4.92
CA GLU A 57 9.71 8.68 6.17
C GLU A 57 8.23 8.80 6.52
N THR A 58 7.64 9.99 6.33
CA THR A 58 6.23 10.24 6.60
C THR A 58 5.34 9.39 5.69
N ALA A 59 5.60 9.43 4.37
CA ALA A 59 4.88 8.61 3.39
C ALA A 59 5.00 7.11 3.71
N ARG A 60 6.22 6.65 4.03
CA ARG A 60 6.47 5.26 4.45
C ARG A 60 5.62 4.88 5.67
N ILE A 61 5.59 5.70 6.71
CA ILE A 61 4.79 5.39 7.91
C ILE A 61 3.29 5.42 7.60
N GLU A 62 2.85 6.27 6.68
CA GLU A 62 1.46 6.33 6.22
C GLU A 62 1.03 5.01 5.54
N ASP A 63 1.82 4.48 4.60
CA ASP A 63 1.58 3.17 3.97
C ASP A 63 1.44 2.05 5.02
N ARG A 64 2.33 2.02 6.01
CA ARG A 64 2.26 1.04 7.10
C ARG A 64 0.96 1.18 7.88
N ASN A 65 0.56 2.41 8.20
CA ASN A 65 -0.65 2.65 8.97
C ASN A 65 -1.91 2.28 8.16
N HIS A 66 -1.93 2.50 6.85
CA HIS A 66 -2.99 2.02 5.97
C HIS A 66 -3.09 0.50 5.95
N PHE A 67 -1.96 -0.19 5.77
CA PHE A 67 -1.90 -1.64 5.87
C PHE A 67 -2.47 -2.13 7.21
N GLU A 68 -2.02 -1.57 8.33
CA GLU A 68 -2.50 -1.92 9.68
C GLU A 68 -3.99 -1.58 9.90
N ALA A 69 -4.54 -0.60 9.19
CA ALA A 69 -5.96 -0.26 9.24
C ALA A 69 -6.82 -1.22 8.39
N ILE A 70 -6.32 -1.67 7.23
CA ILE A 70 -7.03 -2.55 6.30
C ILE A 70 -7.08 -3.99 6.81
N VAL A 71 -5.97 -4.51 7.33
CA VAL A 71 -5.86 -5.93 7.71
C VAL A 71 -6.97 -6.39 8.67
N PRO A 72 -7.27 -5.68 9.77
CA PRO A 72 -8.39 -6.06 10.63
C PRO A 72 -9.73 -6.14 9.89
N ARG A 73 -9.99 -5.25 8.92
CA ARG A 73 -11.23 -5.23 8.13
C ARG A 73 -11.36 -6.49 7.28
N ILE A 74 -10.26 -6.97 6.68
CA ILE A 74 -10.24 -8.22 5.90
C ILE A 74 -10.69 -9.39 6.78
N TYR A 75 -10.10 -9.55 7.96
CA TYR A 75 -10.43 -10.66 8.87
C TYR A 75 -11.81 -10.48 9.53
N GLU A 76 -12.24 -9.26 9.80
CA GLU A 76 -13.60 -8.95 10.26
C GLU A 76 -14.67 -9.32 9.22
N LEU A 77 -14.35 -9.26 7.92
CA LEU A 77 -15.25 -9.69 6.85
C LEU A 77 -15.12 -11.18 6.49
N GLY A 78 -14.30 -11.93 7.24
CA GLY A 78 -14.07 -13.36 7.04
C GLY A 78 -13.08 -13.71 5.92
N GLY A 79 -12.36 -12.72 5.40
CA GLY A 79 -11.23 -12.94 4.49
C GLY A 79 -9.94 -13.31 5.22
N LYS A 80 -8.87 -13.46 4.45
CA LYS A 80 -7.50 -13.67 4.95
C LYS A 80 -6.48 -13.12 3.96
N LEU A 81 -5.29 -12.75 4.45
CA LEU A 81 -4.16 -12.48 3.58
C LEU A 81 -3.62 -13.81 2.98
N PRO A 82 -2.97 -13.77 1.81
CA PRO A 82 -2.17 -14.88 1.30
C PRO A 82 -1.09 -15.31 2.30
N GLU A 83 -0.82 -16.62 2.38
CA GLU A 83 0.16 -17.18 3.33
C GLU A 83 1.61 -17.03 2.84
N SER A 84 1.79 -16.89 1.52
CA SER A 84 3.08 -16.62 0.88
C SER A 84 3.24 -15.12 0.67
N MET A 85 4.38 -14.58 1.11
CA MET A 85 4.72 -13.19 0.83
C MET A 85 4.87 -12.93 -0.68
N VAL A 86 5.27 -13.93 -1.46
CA VAL A 86 5.36 -13.81 -2.92
C VAL A 86 3.97 -13.66 -3.52
N ASP A 87 3.01 -14.46 -3.08
CA ASP A 87 1.64 -14.41 -3.59
C ASP A 87 0.96 -13.10 -3.16
N PHE A 88 1.21 -12.65 -1.93
CA PHE A 88 0.73 -11.37 -1.43
C PHE A 88 1.31 -10.19 -2.19
N HIS A 89 2.63 -10.18 -2.42
CA HIS A 89 3.27 -9.15 -3.23
C HIS A 89 2.71 -9.10 -4.66
N ASN A 90 2.53 -10.26 -5.28
CA ASN A 90 2.10 -10.37 -6.66
C ASN A 90 0.61 -10.04 -6.88
N CYS A 91 -0.21 -9.93 -5.83
CA CYS A 91 -1.58 -9.44 -5.93
C CYS A 91 -1.71 -7.93 -5.73
N SER A 92 -0.61 -7.20 -5.51
CA SER A 92 -0.60 -5.74 -5.43
C SER A 92 -1.22 -5.13 -6.69
N ALA A 93 -2.16 -4.20 -6.49
CA ALA A 93 -2.77 -3.43 -7.57
C ALA A 93 -1.76 -2.48 -8.25
N CYS A 94 -0.65 -2.19 -7.59
CA CYS A 94 0.37 -1.25 -8.05
C CYS A 94 1.72 -1.93 -8.30
N PRO A 95 2.47 -1.50 -9.33
CA PRO A 95 3.82 -1.97 -9.57
C PRO A 95 4.75 -1.54 -8.42
N PRO A 96 5.82 -2.30 -8.14
CA PRO A 96 6.83 -1.94 -7.15
C PRO A 96 7.46 -0.57 -7.37
N ALA A 97 7.54 0.24 -6.31
CA ALA A 97 8.28 1.51 -6.29
C ALA A 97 9.80 1.26 -6.29
N SER A 98 10.38 1.01 -7.46
CA SER A 98 11.79 0.64 -7.58
C SER A 98 12.74 1.83 -7.39
N LEU A 99 13.91 1.55 -6.80
CA LEU A 99 14.98 2.53 -6.66
C LEU A 99 15.41 3.05 -8.05
N PRO A 100 15.56 4.37 -8.23
CA PRO A 100 16.16 4.92 -9.45
C PRO A 100 17.56 4.36 -9.70
N LYS A 101 18.00 4.34 -10.97
CA LYS A 101 19.36 3.93 -11.33
C LYS A 101 20.43 4.72 -10.60
N GLU A 102 20.19 6.03 -10.44
CA GLU A 102 21.03 6.95 -9.67
C GLU A 102 20.26 7.38 -8.40
N PRO A 103 20.51 6.76 -7.24
CA PRO A 103 19.71 7.00 -6.03
C PRO A 103 19.86 8.41 -5.44
N THR A 104 20.87 9.17 -5.86
CA THR A 104 21.08 10.57 -5.47
C THR A 104 20.36 11.56 -6.38
N ASP A 105 19.70 11.11 -7.46
CA ASP A 105 18.81 11.96 -8.25
C ASP A 105 17.48 12.15 -7.50
N ILE A 106 17.43 13.22 -6.72
CA ILE A 106 16.29 13.57 -5.87
C ILE A 106 15.01 13.81 -6.69
N LYS A 107 15.12 14.34 -7.90
CA LYS A 107 13.95 14.60 -8.73
C LYS A 107 13.33 13.29 -9.22
N THR A 108 14.16 12.35 -9.64
CA THR A 108 13.70 11.02 -10.04
C THR A 108 13.15 10.25 -8.83
N MET A 109 13.80 10.37 -7.67
CA MET A 109 13.29 9.80 -6.40
C MET A 109 11.89 10.31 -6.07
N LEU A 110 11.67 11.64 -6.10
CA LEU A 110 10.36 12.24 -5.86
C LEU A 110 9.32 11.81 -6.89
N THR A 111 9.74 11.59 -8.14
CA THR A 111 8.84 11.08 -9.19
C THR A 111 8.40 9.65 -8.88
N VAL A 112 9.31 8.78 -8.41
CA VAL A 112 8.96 7.43 -7.97
C VAL A 112 7.94 7.46 -6.83
N LEU A 113 8.16 8.30 -5.81
CA LEU A 113 7.22 8.45 -4.68
C LEU A 113 5.84 8.91 -5.19
N VAL A 114 5.78 10.00 -5.96
CA VAL A 114 4.50 10.57 -6.43
C VAL A 114 3.72 9.60 -7.33
N GLU A 115 4.39 8.87 -8.21
CA GLU A 115 3.72 7.91 -9.10
C GLU A 115 3.21 6.68 -8.33
N ALA A 116 3.93 6.23 -7.30
CA ALA A 116 3.45 5.17 -6.41
C ALA A 116 2.18 5.60 -5.65
N GLU A 117 2.16 6.81 -5.07
CA GLU A 117 0.97 7.36 -4.40
C GLU A 117 -0.21 7.52 -5.36
N ARG A 118 0.03 8.00 -6.59
CA ARG A 118 -1.02 8.14 -7.62
C ARG A 118 -1.65 6.81 -7.97
N CYS A 119 -0.86 5.75 -8.04
CA CYS A 119 -1.38 4.41 -8.27
C CYS A 119 -2.25 3.95 -7.10
N ALA A 120 -1.78 4.11 -5.86
CA ALA A 120 -2.52 3.72 -4.66
C ALA A 120 -3.88 4.44 -4.58
N VAL A 121 -3.90 5.76 -4.75
CA VAL A 121 -5.15 6.55 -4.74
C VAL A 121 -6.04 6.21 -5.94
N GLY A 122 -5.47 6.00 -7.13
CA GLY A 122 -6.21 5.64 -8.33
C GLY A 122 -6.92 4.30 -8.23
N GLY A 123 -6.28 3.30 -7.61
CA GLY A 123 -6.87 1.99 -7.35
C GLY A 123 -8.08 2.05 -6.42
N VAL A 124 -8.11 2.99 -5.48
CA VAL A 124 -9.25 3.21 -4.58
C VAL A 124 -10.46 3.84 -5.31
N HIS A 125 -10.23 4.64 -6.35
CA HIS A 125 -11.29 5.37 -7.07
C HIS A 125 -11.94 4.61 -8.23
N GLN A 126 -11.37 3.48 -8.66
CA GLN A 126 -11.91 2.72 -9.80
C GLN A 126 -13.16 1.88 -9.44
N HIS A 127 -13.54 1.84 -8.16
CA HIS A 127 -14.59 0.99 -7.60
C HIS A 127 -15.64 1.76 -6.76
N LEU A 128 -15.69 3.09 -6.89
CA LEU A 128 -16.75 3.97 -6.36
C LEU A 128 -17.60 4.53 -7.50
#